data_AF-A0AAJ5E3G5-F1
#
_entry.id   AF-A0AAJ5E3G5-F1
#
_cell.length_a   1.000
_cell.length_b   1.000
_cell.length_c   1.000
_cell.angle_alpha   90.00
_cell.angle_beta   90.00
_cell.angle_gamma   90.00
#
_symmetry.space_group_name_H-M   'P 1'
#
loop_
_entity.id
_entity.type
_entity.pdbx_description
1 polymer ?
#
loop_
_entity_poly.entity_id
_entity_poly.type
_entity_poly.pdbx_seq_one_letter_code
_entity_poly.pdbx_strand_id
1 'polypeptide(L)' 'MTNFDELLEQVAATRKPVFIDGDRNCAVLISMDEWDSIQEKLRPRSPTEL' A
#
# COMPACT_ATOMS: atom_id res chain seq x y z
N MET A 1 10.27 18.99 -6.61
CA MET A 1 9.57 17.98 -7.43
C MET A 1 10.24 16.65 -7.10
N THR A 2 9.62 15.82 -6.27
CA THR A 2 10.14 14.49 -5.97
C THR A 2 9.92 13.60 -7.19
N ASN A 3 10.93 12.87 -7.63
CA ASN A 3 10.77 11.98 -8.77
C ASN A 3 10.00 10.72 -8.34
N PHE A 4 9.15 10.18 -9.22
CA PHE A 4 8.43 8.94 -8.95
C PHE A 4 9.39 7.78 -8.64
N ASP A 5 10.57 7.75 -9.28
CA ASP A 5 11.61 6.75 -9.01
C ASP A 5 12.09 6.77 -7.55
N GLU A 6 12.25 7.95 -6.95
CA GLU A 6 12.67 8.08 -5.54
C GLU A 6 11.59 7.53 -4.59
N LEU A 7 10.32 7.72 -4.92
CA LEU A 7 9.20 7.18 -4.15
C LEU A 7 9.14 5.65 -4.26
N LEU A 8 9.44 5.10 -5.44
CA LEU A 8 9.53 3.65 -5.64
C LEU A 8 10.68 3.06 -4.82
N GLU A 9 11.87 3.66 -4.86
CA GLU A 9 13.02 3.22 -4.05
C GLU A 9 12.70 3.28 -2.55
N GLN A 10 12.04 4.35 -2.10
CA GLN A 10 11.63 4.48 -0.70
C GLN A 10 10.65 3.38 -0.27
N VAL A 11 9.60 3.12 -1.06
CA VAL A 11 8.62 2.07 -0.74
C VAL A 11 9.27 0.70 -0.79
N ALA A 12 10.15 0.44 -1.75
CA ALA A 12 10.87 -0.82 -1.87
C ALA A 12 11.82 -1.05 -0.67
N ALA A 13 12.56 -0.03 -0.26
CA ALA A 13 13.53 -0.14 0.84
C ALA A 13 12.86 -0.21 2.21
N THR A 14 11.78 0.55 2.43
CA THR A 14 11.17 0.67 3.76
C THR A 14 10.00 -0.26 3.99
N ARG A 15 9.39 -0.78 2.91
CA ARG A 15 8.08 -1.47 2.91
C ARG A 15 6.98 -0.66 3.60
N LYS A 16 7.12 0.65 3.69
CA LYS A 16 6.11 1.54 4.27
C LYS A 16 5.31 2.21 3.15
N PRO A 17 3.99 2.40 3.34
CA PRO A 17 3.20 3.17 2.41
C PRO A 17 3.65 4.65 2.40
N VAL A 18 3.64 5.25 1.22
CA VAL A 18 3.89 6.69 1.04
C VAL A 18 2.59 7.37 0.64
N PHE A 19 2.24 8.44 1.36
CA PHE A 19 1.07 9.25 1.09
C PHE A 19 1.44 10.35 0.09
N ILE A 20 0.61 10.51 -0.94
CA ILE A 20 0.79 11.48 -2.01
C ILE A 20 -0.44 12.39 -1.99
N ASP A 21 -0.25 13.62 -1.56
CA ASP A 21 -1.27 14.66 -1.59
C ASP A 21 -1.18 15.44 -2.90
N GLY A 22 -2.23 15.38 -3.71
CA GLY A 22 -2.39 16.22 -4.90
C GLY A 22 -3.49 17.27 -4.69
N ASP A 23 -3.44 18.35 -5.46
CA ASP A 23 -4.39 19.47 -5.36
C ASP A 23 -5.87 19.06 -5.44
N ARG A 24 -6.17 17.94 -6.09
CA ARG A 24 -7.54 17.44 -6.28
C ARG A 24 -7.84 16.16 -5.53
N ASN A 25 -6.83 15.32 -5.30
CA ASN A 25 -6.99 13.97 -4.76
C ASN A 25 -5.72 13.54 -4.03
N CYS A 26 -5.91 12.66 -3.06
CA CYS A 26 -4.82 11.96 -2.38
C CYS A 26 -4.68 10.54 -2.96
N ALA A 27 -3.47 10.01 -2.93
CA ALA A 27 -3.16 8.63 -3.28
C ALA A 27 -2.18 8.03 -2.27
N VAL A 28 -2.14 6.70 -2.21
CA VAL A 28 -1.17 5.98 -1.39
C VAL A 28 -0.39 5.03 -2.29
N LEU A 29 0.93 5.15 -2.26
CA LEU A 29 1.84 4.21 -2.92
C LEU A 29 2.26 3.15 -1.89
N ILE A 30 2.00 1.89 -2.20
CA ILE A 30 2.34 0.74 -1.37
C ILE A 30 2.85 -0.38 -2.28
N SER A 31 3.70 -1.26 -1.75
CA SER A 31 4.13 -2.45 -2.50
C SER A 31 2.97 -3.43 -2.68
N MET A 32 3.01 -4.18 -3.77
CA MET A 32 1.96 -5.16 -4.08
C MET A 32 1.89 -6.28 -3.02
N ASP A 33 3.04 -6.68 -2.49
CA ASP A 33 3.16 -7.71 -1.45
C ASP A 33 2.51 -7.28 -0.13
N GLU A 34 2.75 -6.04 0.31
CA GLU A 34 2.09 -5.51 1.51
C GLU A 34 0.59 -5.34 1.29
N TRP A 35 0.17 -4.90 0.10
CA TRP A 35 -1.24 -4.81 -0.26
C TRP A 35 -1.93 -6.18 -0.17
N ASP A 36 -1.33 -7.22 -0.75
CA ASP A 36 -1.87 -8.58 -0.70
C ASP A 36 -1.96 -9.10 0.74
N SER A 37 -0.90 -8.94 1.54
CA SER A 37 -0.90 -9.34 2.95
C SER A 37 -1.98 -8.63 3.78
N ILE A 38 -2.24 -7.35 3.50
CA ILE A 38 -3.33 -6.59 4.14
C ILE A 38 -4.67 -7.19 3.72
N GLN A 39 -4.87 -7.47 2.43
CA GLN A 39 -6.11 -8.08 1.94
C GLN A 39 -6.34 -9.46 2.55
N GLU A 40 -5.32 -10.30 2.68
CA GLU A 40 -5.43 -11.61 3.34
C GLU A 40 -5.86 -11.50 4.80
N LYS A 41 -5.31 -10.54 5.55
CA LYS A 41 -5.68 -10.31 6.96
C LYS A 41 -7.08 -9.73 7.12
N LEU A 42 -7.50 -8.89 6.17
CA LEU A 42 -8.82 -8.25 6.18
C LEU A 42 -9.91 -9.14 5.58
N ARG A 43 -9.56 -10.22 4.86
CA ARG A 43 -10.55 -11.18 4.39
C ARG A 43 -11.35 -11.67 5.60
N PRO A 44 -12.68 -11.47 5.61
CA PRO A 44 -13.50 -12.00 6.69
C PRO A 44 -13.28 -13.50 6.72
N ARG A 45 -12.90 -14.03 7.90
CA ARG A 45 -13.04 -15.47 8.14
C ARG A 45 -14.54 -15.74 8.10
N SER A 46 -15.02 -16.28 6.98
CA SER A 46 -16.39 -16.72 6.84
C SER A 46 -16.76 -17.57 8.07
N PRO A 47 -17.95 -17.43 8.68
CA PRO A 47 -18.36 -18.29 9.80
C PRO A 47 -18.56 -19.77 9.42
N THR A 48 -18.19 -20.19 8.22
CA THR A 48 -18.49 -21.51 7.64
C THR A 48 -17.31 -22.48 7.78
N GLU A 49 -16.66 -22.48 8.94
CA GLU A 49 -15.80 -23.58 9.39
C GLU A 49 -16.29 -24.10 10.75
N LEU A 50 -17.56 -24.49 10.80
CA LEU A 50 -18.17 -25.32 11.85
C LEU A 50 -18.86 -26.52 11.22
#